data_AF-A0A1J3CIF2-F1
#
_entry.id   AF-A0A1J3CIF2-F1
#
_cell.length_a   1.000
_cell.length_b   1.000
_cell.length_c   1.000
_cell.angle_alpha   90.00
_cell.angle_beta   90.00
_cell.angle_gamma   90.00
#
_symmetry.space_group_name_H-M   'P 1'
#
loop_
_entity.id
_entity.type
_entity.pdbx_description
1 polymer ?
#
loop_
_entity_poly.entity_id
_entity_poly.type
_entity_poly.pdbx_seq_one_letter_code
_entity_poly.pdbx_strand_id
1 'polypeptide(L)'
;LVFPNLPELPQSVWELLDSCFREDHWVESPCGQSFLVKWYSHVPPLQRQDPILMVFREDQVTEDGTKKMCYTEDIGDLCIFLSKSEPFCVAASSCPGLKPSSIYLMGSCFAVYDITTGTARHFQPPEGSPVPVPFLPYWLPPFSA
;
A
#
# COMPACT_ATOMS: atom_id res chain seq x y z
N LEU A 1 -18.62 4.28 -5.86
CA LEU A 1 -17.82 3.27 -5.14
C LEU A 1 -18.58 2.87 -3.89
N VAL A 2 -18.69 1.57 -3.62
CA VAL A 2 -19.32 1.05 -2.39
C VAL A 2 -18.34 0.13 -1.69
N PHE A 3 -18.24 0.25 -0.36
CA PHE A 3 -17.42 -0.58 0.52
C PHE A 3 -18.34 -1.51 1.32
N PRO A 4 -18.60 -2.73 0.83
CA PRO A 4 -19.58 -3.64 1.41
C PRO A 4 -19.10 -4.26 2.72
N ASN A 5 -17.77 -4.31 2.92
CA ASN A 5 -17.13 -4.77 4.12
C ASN A 5 -16.00 -3.82 4.50
N LEU A 6 -15.80 -3.68 5.81
CA LEU A 6 -14.67 -3.01 6.42
C LEU A 6 -13.92 -4.03 7.29
N PRO A 7 -12.62 -3.82 7.54
CA PRO A 7 -11.90 -4.64 8.50
C PRO A 7 -12.54 -4.57 9.89
N GLU A 8 -12.57 -5.69 10.61
CA GLU A 8 -12.99 -5.71 12.01
C GLU A 8 -11.86 -5.17 12.88
N LEU A 9 -11.91 -3.88 13.18
CA LEU A 9 -10.91 -3.22 14.01
C LEU A 9 -11.50 -2.76 15.35
N PRO A 10 -10.72 -2.84 16.45
CA PRO A 10 -11.10 -2.23 17.72
C PRO A 10 -11.34 -0.72 17.57
N GLN A 11 -12.22 -0.17 18.39
CA GLN A 11 -12.53 1.27 18.37
C GLN A 11 -11.27 2.15 18.52
N SER A 12 -10.32 1.74 19.38
CA SER A 12 -9.06 2.47 19.57
C SER A 12 -8.22 2.57 18.29
N VAL A 13 -8.32 1.59 17.39
CA VAL A 13 -7.62 1.61 16.09
C VAL A 13 -8.35 2.56 15.13
N TRP A 14 -9.69 2.58 15.13
CA TRP A 14 -10.45 3.56 14.35
C TRP A 14 -10.14 5.00 14.78
N GLU A 15 -10.10 5.26 16.08
CA GLU A 15 -9.72 6.58 16.62
C GLU A 15 -8.27 6.96 16.24
N LEU A 16 -7.36 5.97 16.21
CA LEU A 16 -5.99 6.18 15.74
C LEU A 16 -5.96 6.56 14.26
N LEU A 17 -6.73 5.87 13.41
CA LEU A 17 -6.80 6.15 11.97
C LEU A 17 -7.36 7.54 11.67
N ASP A 18 -8.35 8.00 12.44
CA ASP A 18 -8.92 9.35 12.32
C ASP A 18 -7.91 10.45 12.66
N SER A 19 -6.89 10.14 13.48
CA SER A 19 -5.80 11.06 13.80
C SER A 19 -4.65 11.05 12.77
N CYS A 20 -4.64 10.09 11.84
CA CYS A 20 -3.58 9.93 10.85
C CYS A 20 -3.82 10.77 9.59
N PHE A 21 -2.75 11.09 8.87
CA PHE A 21 -2.88 11.55 7.48
C PHE A 21 -3.21 10.36 6.58
N ARG A 22 -4.22 10.51 5.73
CA ARG A 22 -4.69 9.43 4.85
C ARG A 22 -4.46 9.78 3.38
N GLU A 23 -3.80 8.88 2.67
CA GLU A 23 -3.64 8.91 1.22
C GLU A 23 -4.42 7.74 0.62
N ASP A 24 -5.23 8.01 -0.42
CA ASP A 24 -6.00 7.00 -1.13
C ASP A 24 -5.35 6.79 -2.52
N HIS A 25 -4.83 5.59 -2.78
CA HIS A 25 -4.15 5.23 -4.02
C HIS A 25 -4.95 4.21 -4.81
N TRP A 26 -5.35 4.57 -6.02
CA TRP A 26 -5.96 3.65 -6.97
C TRP A 26 -4.88 2.98 -7.82
N VAL A 27 -4.90 1.65 -7.94
CA VAL A 27 -3.91 0.90 -8.72
C VAL A 27 -4.59 -0.21 -9.52
N GLU A 28 -4.19 -0.36 -10.78
CA GLU A 28 -4.62 -1.47 -11.63
C GLU A 28 -3.51 -2.52 -11.71
N SER A 29 -3.88 -3.78 -11.55
CA SER A 29 -2.97 -4.91 -11.72
C SER A 29 -2.75 -5.27 -13.19
N PRO A 30 -1.69 -6.01 -13.52
CA PRO A 30 -1.44 -6.45 -14.90
C PRO A 30 -2.57 -7.27 -15.53
N CYS A 31 -3.45 -7.88 -14.72
CA CYS A 31 -4.61 -8.62 -15.19
C CYS A 31 -5.91 -7.79 -15.27
N GLY A 32 -5.83 -6.47 -15.07
CA GLY A 32 -6.97 -5.55 -15.14
C GLY A 32 -7.83 -5.48 -13.87
N GLN A 33 -7.46 -6.19 -12.80
CA GLN A 33 -8.13 -6.06 -11.50
C GLN A 33 -7.67 -4.78 -10.81
N SER A 34 -8.62 -3.96 -10.35
CA SER A 34 -8.30 -2.72 -9.62
C SER A 34 -8.22 -2.95 -8.11
N PHE A 35 -7.39 -2.14 -7.46
CA PHE A 35 -7.28 -2.05 -6.01
C PHE A 35 -7.33 -0.59 -5.57
N LEU A 36 -7.93 -0.35 -4.41
CA LEU A 36 -7.82 0.90 -3.69
C LEU A 36 -7.04 0.65 -2.40
N VAL A 37 -5.90 1.30 -2.27
CA VAL A 37 -5.06 1.24 -1.07
C VAL A 37 -5.22 2.53 -0.29
N LYS A 38 -5.65 2.42 0.96
CA LYS A 38 -5.65 3.54 1.92
C LYS A 38 -4.41 3.45 2.78
N TRP A 39 -3.55 4.44 2.67
CA TRP A 39 -2.31 4.56 3.43
C TRP A 39 -2.48 5.60 4.53
N TYR A 40 -2.48 5.13 5.78
CA TYR A 40 -2.55 5.95 6.97
C TYR A 40 -1.15 6.13 7.54
N SER A 41 -0.67 7.37 7.52
CA SER A 41 0.63 7.75 8.05
C SER A 41 0.47 8.63 9.28
N HIS A 42 1.30 8.39 10.29
CA HIS A 42 1.24 9.11 11.56
C HIS A 42 1.73 10.55 11.41
N VAL A 43 1.01 11.48 12.04
CA VAL A 43 1.40 12.89 12.11
C VAL A 43 2.58 13.04 13.09
N PRO A 44 3.58 13.90 12.81
CA PRO A 44 4.65 14.19 13.77
C PRO A 44 4.10 14.62 15.14
N PRO A 45 4.65 14.13 16.27
CA PRO A 45 5.90 13.38 16.41
C PRO A 45 5.78 11.85 16.33
N LEU A 46 4.59 11.30 16.05
CA LEU A 46 4.31 9.85 16.05
C LEU A 46 4.83 9.11 14.80
N GLN A 47 5.60 9.78 13.94
CA GLN A 47 6.17 9.24 12.68
C GLN A 47 7.08 8.01 12.85
N ARG A 48 7.32 7.57 14.09
CA ARG A 48 8.03 6.33 14.43
C ARG A 48 7.14 5.08 14.47
N GLN A 49 5.82 5.22 14.40
CA GLN A 49 4.90 4.09 14.29
C GLN A 49 4.80 3.61 12.84
N ASP A 50 4.57 2.31 12.69
CA ASP A 50 4.39 1.70 11.38
C ASP A 50 3.14 2.25 10.70
N PRO A 51 3.18 2.48 9.38
CA PRO A 51 1.99 2.90 8.64
C PRO A 51 0.92 1.81 8.71
N ILE A 52 -0.34 2.23 8.76
CA ILE A 52 -1.47 1.31 8.64
C ILE A 52 -1.95 1.36 7.19
N LEU A 53 -2.11 0.20 6.57
CA LEU A 53 -2.58 0.06 5.20
C LEU A 53 -3.87 -0.76 5.16
N MET A 54 -4.85 -0.28 4.40
CA MET A 54 -6.04 -1.04 4.06
C MET A 54 -6.11 -1.21 2.56
N VAL A 55 -6.30 -2.46 2.12
CA VAL A 55 -6.40 -2.79 0.71
C VAL A 55 -7.82 -3.23 0.41
N PHE A 56 -8.41 -2.61 -0.60
CA PHE A 56 -9.70 -3.00 -1.13
C PHE A 56 -9.51 -3.47 -2.56
N ARG A 57 -10.05 -4.64 -2.86
CA ARG A 57 -10.00 -5.27 -4.18
C ARG A 57 -11.34 -5.09 -4.90
N GLU A 58 -11.28 -4.77 -6.18
CA GLU A 58 -12.46 -4.74 -7.04
C GLU A 58 -13.05 -6.15 -7.18
N ASP A 59 -14.32 -6.28 -6.81
CA ASP A 59 -15.07 -7.53 -6.84
C ASP A 59 -15.93 -7.60 -8.12
N GLN A 60 -17.03 -6.84 -8.16
CA GLN A 60 -17.93 -6.77 -9.31
C GLN A 60 -18.40 -5.33 -9.52
N VAL A 61 -18.66 -4.99 -10.79
CA VAL A 61 -19.41 -3.79 -11.15
C VAL A 61 -20.88 -4.17 -11.17
N THR A 62 -21.69 -3.48 -10.36
CA THR A 62 -23.13 -3.70 -10.33
C THR A 62 -23.79 -3.17 -11.62
N GLU A 63 -25.03 -3.59 -11.89
CA GLU A 63 -25.77 -3.21 -13.11
C GLU A 63 -25.92 -1.69 -13.29
N ASP A 64 -25.91 -0.93 -12.20
CA ASP A 64 -25.93 0.54 -12.15
C ASP A 64 -24.55 1.20 -12.38
N GLY A 65 -23.51 0.42 -12.68
CA GLY A 65 -22.15 0.91 -12.92
C GLY A 65 -21.35 1.19 -11.64
N THR A 66 -21.87 0.83 -10.47
CA THR A 66 -21.19 1.06 -9.19
C THR A 66 -20.11 0.00 -8.96
N LYS A 67 -18.86 0.44 -8.82
CA LYS A 67 -17.74 -0.44 -8.44
C LYS A 67 -17.80 -0.79 -6.94
N LYS A 68 -17.85 -2.09 -6.64
CA LYS A 68 -17.79 -2.66 -5.29
C LYS A 68 -16.34 -2.98 -4.93
N MET A 69 -15.88 -2.39 -3.83
CA MET A 69 -14.51 -2.49 -3.34
C MET A 69 -14.47 -3.24 -2.02
N CYS A 70 -14.05 -4.51 -2.05
CA CYS A 70 -14.07 -5.38 -0.87
C CYS A 70 -12.72 -5.36 -0.15
N TYR A 71 -12.73 -5.18 1.17
CA TYR A 71 -11.51 -5.28 1.97
C TYR A 71 -10.86 -6.66 1.79
N THR A 72 -9.53 -6.70 1.66
CA THR A 72 -8.75 -7.93 1.52
C THR A 72 -7.44 -7.82 2.29
N GLU A 73 -7.02 -8.94 2.88
CA GLU A 73 -5.72 -9.10 3.56
C GLU A 73 -4.71 -9.85 2.68
N ASP A 74 -5.13 -10.21 1.46
CA ASP A 74 -4.32 -10.94 0.50
C ASP A 74 -4.61 -10.47 -0.92
N ILE A 75 -3.56 -10.27 -1.70
CA ILE A 75 -3.63 -9.93 -3.13
C ILE A 75 -2.94 -10.99 -4.01
N GLY A 76 -2.55 -12.12 -3.44
CA GLY A 76 -1.92 -13.24 -4.14
C GLY A 76 -0.49 -12.92 -4.61
N ASP A 77 -0.15 -13.34 -5.83
CA ASP A 77 1.17 -13.12 -6.42
C ASP A 77 1.43 -11.65 -6.82
N LEU A 78 0.73 -10.67 -6.26
CA LEU A 78 0.87 -9.26 -6.62
C LEU A 78 1.73 -8.48 -5.62
N CYS A 79 2.40 -7.47 -6.14
CA CYS A 79 3.09 -6.42 -5.37
C CYS A 79 2.59 -5.06 -5.84
N ILE A 80 2.25 -4.19 -4.89
CA ILE A 80 1.84 -2.81 -5.18
C ILE A 80 2.97 -1.87 -4.78
N PHE A 81 3.30 -0.90 -5.63
CA PHE A 81 4.33 0.10 -5.38
C PHE A 81 3.66 1.46 -5.22
N LEU A 82 3.82 2.06 -4.03
CA LEU A 82 3.28 3.37 -3.70
C LEU A 82 4.41 4.35 -3.47
N SER A 83 4.34 5.48 -4.17
CA SER A 83 5.28 6.58 -3.97
C SER A 83 4.66 7.91 -4.37
N LYS A 84 5.47 8.97 -4.55
CA LYS A 84 4.97 10.23 -5.11
C LYS A 84 4.68 10.18 -6.61
N SER A 85 5.08 9.11 -7.31
CA SER A 85 4.68 8.83 -8.69
C SER A 85 3.35 8.07 -8.72
N GLU A 86 2.80 7.91 -9.93
CA GLU A 86 1.63 7.05 -10.14
C GLU A 86 1.89 5.63 -9.59
N PRO A 87 0.98 5.10 -8.74
CA PRO A 87 1.14 3.77 -8.19
C PRO A 87 1.00 2.72 -9.29
N PHE A 88 1.73 1.62 -9.15
CA PHE A 88 1.67 0.52 -10.10
C PHE A 88 1.70 -0.83 -9.38
N CYS A 89 1.29 -1.86 -10.10
CA CYS A 89 1.23 -3.23 -9.60
C CYS A 89 1.94 -4.17 -10.56
N VAL A 90 2.67 -5.13 -10.02
CA VAL A 90 3.39 -6.16 -10.78
C VAL A 90 3.14 -7.53 -10.15
N ALA A 91 3.31 -8.59 -10.94
CA ALA A 91 3.40 -9.93 -10.39
C ALA A 91 4.76 -10.11 -9.68
N ALA A 92 4.74 -10.57 -8.44
CA ALA A 92 5.91 -10.86 -7.63
C ALA A 92 6.79 -11.92 -8.30
N SER A 93 6.16 -12.95 -8.89
CA SER A 93 6.84 -14.00 -9.65
C SER A 93 7.63 -13.48 -10.86
N SER A 94 7.27 -12.31 -11.41
CA SER A 94 7.96 -11.70 -12.56
C SER A 94 9.24 -10.93 -12.19
N CYS A 95 9.51 -10.71 -10.90
CA CYS A 95 10.63 -9.89 -10.44
C CYS A 95 11.34 -10.58 -9.25
N PRO A 96 12.58 -11.08 -9.44
CA PRO A 96 13.31 -11.75 -8.36
C PRO A 96 13.45 -10.88 -7.11
N GLY A 97 13.14 -11.45 -5.95
CA GLY A 97 13.27 -10.78 -4.65
C GLY A 97 12.02 -10.00 -4.19
N LEU A 98 10.96 -9.94 -5.00
CA LEU A 98 9.67 -9.44 -4.55
C LEU A 98 8.96 -10.46 -3.66
N LYS A 99 8.22 -9.96 -2.67
CA LYS A 99 7.41 -10.78 -1.77
C LYS A 99 5.93 -10.67 -2.19
N PRO A 100 5.25 -11.79 -2.51
CA PRO A 100 3.81 -11.79 -2.76
C PRO A 100 3.02 -11.10 -1.63
N SER A 101 1.84 -10.61 -1.97
CA SER A 101 0.92 -9.97 -1.02
C SER A 101 1.55 -8.83 -0.20
N SER A 102 2.40 -8.03 -0.85
CA SER A 102 3.16 -6.95 -0.20
C SER A 102 3.02 -5.61 -0.92
N ILE A 103 3.17 -4.52 -0.16
CA ILE A 103 3.16 -3.14 -0.64
C ILE A 103 4.51 -2.49 -0.37
N TYR A 104 5.13 -1.95 -1.41
CA TYR A 104 6.42 -1.27 -1.34
C TYR A 104 6.17 0.24 -1.24
N LEU A 105 6.45 0.80 -0.06
CA LEU A 105 6.19 2.20 0.28
C LEU A 105 7.44 3.05 0.10
N MET A 106 7.30 4.17 -0.58
CA MET A 106 8.34 5.20 -0.70
C MET A 106 7.74 6.60 -0.62
N GLY A 107 7.79 7.22 0.56
CA GLY A 107 7.21 8.54 0.77
C GLY A 107 7.39 9.02 2.21
N SER A 108 6.29 9.03 2.97
CA SER A 108 6.32 9.35 4.41
C SER A 108 7.16 8.36 5.24
N CYS A 109 7.29 7.13 4.74
CA CYS A 109 8.24 6.13 5.21
C CYS A 109 8.84 5.35 4.02
N PHE A 110 9.88 4.56 4.29
CA PHE A 110 10.49 3.66 3.33
C PHE A 110 10.46 2.23 3.88
N ALA A 111 9.50 1.45 3.42
CA ALA A 111 9.21 0.12 3.99
C ALA A 111 8.56 -0.83 2.98
N VAL A 112 8.63 -2.12 3.29
CA VAL A 112 7.80 -3.16 2.68
C VAL A 112 6.74 -3.57 3.68
N TYR A 113 5.47 -3.38 3.35
CA TYR A 113 4.34 -3.80 4.16
C TYR A 113 3.81 -5.14 3.68
N ASP A 114 3.83 -6.14 4.54
CA ASP A 114 3.18 -7.42 4.28
C ASP A 114 1.70 -7.32 4.66
N ILE A 115 0.82 -7.47 3.67
CA ILE A 115 -0.63 -7.32 3.86
C ILE A 115 -1.17 -8.48 4.70
N THR A 116 -0.62 -9.67 4.55
CA THR A 116 -1.10 -10.89 5.22
C THR A 116 -0.80 -10.91 6.71
N THR A 117 0.30 -10.27 7.13
CA THR A 117 0.68 -10.17 8.54
C THR A 117 0.37 -8.80 9.15
N GLY A 118 0.08 -7.79 8.32
CA GLY A 118 -0.12 -6.42 8.77
C GLY A 118 1.13 -5.76 9.33
N THR A 119 2.33 -6.17 8.88
CA THR A 119 3.61 -5.68 9.43
C THR A 119 4.45 -4.95 8.40
N ALA A 120 5.07 -3.83 8.81
CA ALA A 120 6.02 -3.10 7.97
C ALA A 120 7.47 -3.48 8.30
N ARG A 121 8.26 -3.78 7.27
CA ARG A 121 9.72 -3.88 7.36
C ARG A 121 10.34 -2.62 6.75
N HIS A 122 10.87 -1.75 7.61
CA HIS A 122 11.58 -0.55 7.16
C HIS A 122 12.94 -0.89 6.58
N PHE A 123 13.31 -0.18 5.52
CA PHE A 123 14.67 -0.25 5.00
C PHE A 123 15.59 0.59 5.88
N GLN A 124 16.67 -0.02 6.36
CA GLN A 124 17.68 0.71 7.11
C GLN A 124 18.71 1.33 6.17
N PRO A 125 19.15 2.58 6.41
CA PRO A 125 20.33 3.12 5.74
C PRO A 125 21.54 2.23 6.03
N PRO A 126 22.49 2.09 5.09
CA PRO A 126 23.77 1.44 5.37
C PRO A 126 24.47 2.11 6.57
N GLU A 127 25.06 1.30 7.46
CA GLU A 127 25.81 1.82 8.60
C GLU A 127 26.94 2.76 8.13
N GLY A 128 26.98 3.97 8.71
CA GLY A 128 27.98 4.98 8.39
C GLY A 128 27.63 5.95 7.25
N SER A 129 26.42 5.88 6.67
CA SER A 129 26.00 6.86 5.65
C SER A 129 25.84 8.27 6.26
N PRO A 130 26.50 9.30 5.72
CA PRO A 130 26.38 10.66 6.24
C PRO A 130 25.05 11.28 5.82
N VAL A 131 24.02 11.22 6.67
CA VAL A 131 22.71 11.91 6.53
C VAL A 131 21.92 11.39 5.30
N PRO A 132 20.56 11.43 5.29
CA PRO A 132 19.80 10.68 4.32
C PRO A 132 20.12 11.18 2.92
N VAL A 133 20.52 10.25 2.04
CA VAL A 133 20.51 10.43 0.60
C VAL A 133 19.25 11.23 0.24
N PRO A 134 19.29 12.24 -0.64
CA PRO A 134 18.06 12.87 -1.12
C PRO A 134 17.26 11.79 -1.85
N PHE A 135 16.41 11.09 -1.10
CA PHE A 135 15.64 9.97 -1.56
C PHE A 135 14.72 10.53 -2.62
N LEU A 136 14.95 10.17 -3.87
CA LEU A 136 13.95 10.34 -4.92
C LEU A 136 12.77 9.47 -4.47
N PRO A 137 11.64 10.08 -4.05
CA PRO A 137 10.54 9.34 -3.44
C PRO A 137 9.66 8.73 -4.53
N TYR A 138 10.27 8.10 -5.54
CA TYR A 138 9.62 7.68 -6.77
C TYR A 138 10.00 6.24 -7.08
N TRP A 139 9.00 5.37 -7.10
CA TRP A 139 9.10 4.10 -7.79
C TRP A 139 8.85 4.32 -9.28
N LEU A 140 9.64 3.66 -10.13
CA LEU A 140 9.44 3.66 -11.57
C LEU A 140 8.81 2.33 -11.97
N PRO A 141 7.72 2.34 -12.76
CA PRO A 141 7.16 1.10 -13.27
C PRO A 141 8.19 0.40 -14.17
N PRO A 142 8.16 -0.94 -14.26
CA PRO A 142 8.95 -1.64 -15.25
C PRO A 142 8.58 -1.11 -16.65
N PHE A 143 9.58 -0.93 -17.52
CA PHE A 143 9.34 -0.47 -18.88
C PHE A 143 8.39 -1.46 -19.58
N SER A 144 7.25 -0.96 -20.06
CA SER A 144 6.45 -1.70 -21.04
C SER A 144 7.29 -1.85 -22.30
N ALA A 145 7.78 -3.06 -22.56
CA ALA A 145 8.41 -3.41 -23.82
C ALA A 145 7.37 -3.50 -24.94
#